data_AF-A0A7S2VHK6-F1
#
_entry.id   AF-A0A7S2VHK6-F1
#
_cell.length_a   1.000
_cell.length_b   1.000
_cell.length_c   1.000
_cell.angle_alpha   90.00
_cell.angle_beta   90.00
_cell.angle_gamma   90.00
#
_symmetry.space_group_name_H-M   'P 1'
#
loop_
_entity.id
_entity.type
_entity.pdbx_description
1 polymer ?
#
loop_
_entity_poly.entity_id
_entity_poly.type
_entity_poly.pdbx_seq_one_letter_code
_entity_poly.pdbx_strand_id
1 'polypeptide(L)'
;NKTGDSSANEMFYSLRVGETQRISRLAASDKYLRLPQPKSNLGTVDIYRRVGTFRVDVNPASAGARDVLWAGGDVGDWKISLEPAGGHQGPPKAEAPGAKGAKTRADLAKEYLVKHSIESQVGAAMQALLRERPGDPIKFLAEALLGSQAK
;
A
#
# COMPACT_ATOMS: atom_id res chain seq x y z
N ASN A 1 14.27 32.02 -2.71
CA ASN A 1 13.49 31.56 -3.88
C ASN A 1 12.06 31.21 -3.46
N LYS A 2 11.13 32.16 -3.61
CA LYS A 2 9.69 31.91 -3.53
C LYS A 2 9.21 31.55 -4.94
N THR A 3 9.12 30.27 -5.24
CA THR A 3 8.43 29.78 -6.46
C THR A 3 6.93 29.84 -6.21
N GLY A 4 6.22 30.60 -7.04
CA GLY A 4 4.79 30.86 -6.96
C GLY A 4 3.95 29.58 -6.90
N ASP A 5 3.17 29.47 -5.83
CA ASP A 5 2.34 28.32 -5.53
C ASP A 5 0.97 28.45 -6.21
N SER A 6 0.88 28.02 -7.48
CA SER A 6 -0.39 27.86 -8.20
C SER A 6 -1.05 26.49 -7.90
N SER A 7 -0.60 25.80 -6.86
CA SER A 7 -0.93 24.41 -6.57
C SER A 7 -2.12 24.25 -5.61
N ALA A 8 -2.57 25.36 -4.99
CA ALA A 8 -3.52 25.43 -3.87
C ALA A 8 -4.97 25.02 -4.21
N ASN A 9 -5.28 24.71 -5.47
CA ASN A 9 -6.64 24.36 -5.87
C ASN A 9 -6.70 23.14 -6.80
N GLU A 10 -5.67 22.29 -6.78
CA GLU A 10 -5.75 21.01 -7.47
C GLU A 10 -6.74 20.10 -6.76
N MET A 11 -7.88 19.87 -7.42
CA MET A 11 -8.87 18.89 -7.02
C MET A 11 -8.65 17.58 -7.79
N PHE A 12 -9.04 16.49 -7.17
CA PHE A 12 -9.01 15.14 -7.70
C PHE A 12 -10.36 14.50 -7.44
N TYR A 13 -10.72 13.50 -8.23
CA TYR A 13 -11.87 12.65 -7.92
C TYR A 13 -11.49 11.19 -8.05
N SER A 14 -12.13 10.35 -7.25
CA SER A 14 -12.11 8.89 -7.35
C SER A 14 -13.51 8.41 -7.67
N LEU A 15 -13.67 7.67 -8.76
CA LEU A 15 -14.90 6.96 -9.08
C LEU A 15 -14.68 5.47 -8.87
N ARG A 16 -15.45 4.87 -7.97
CA ARG A 16 -15.46 3.43 -7.71
C ARG A 16 -16.80 2.84 -8.14
N VAL A 17 -16.78 1.82 -8.99
CA VAL A 17 -17.97 1.06 -9.40
C VAL A 17 -17.66 -0.43 -9.29
N GLY A 18 -18.28 -1.10 -8.32
CA GLY A 18 -17.93 -2.48 -7.96
C GLY A 18 -16.45 -2.59 -7.54
N GLU A 19 -15.69 -3.38 -8.27
CA GLU A 19 -14.24 -3.60 -8.06
C GLU A 19 -13.36 -2.63 -8.87
N THR A 20 -13.94 -1.88 -9.81
CA THR A 20 -13.18 -0.94 -10.63
C THR A 20 -13.07 0.41 -9.92
N GLN A 21 -11.86 0.92 -9.75
CA GLN A 21 -11.60 2.27 -9.24
C GLN A 21 -10.76 3.05 -10.24
N ARG A 22 -11.14 4.30 -10.49
CA ARG A 22 -10.38 5.26 -11.28
C ARG A 22 -10.21 6.55 -10.52
N ILE A 23 -8.96 7.01 -10.40
CA ILE A 23 -8.61 8.29 -9.78
C ILE A 23 -8.06 9.20 -10.88
N SER A 24 -8.49 10.45 -10.92
CA SER A 24 -7.98 11.45 -11.86
C SER A 24 -7.96 12.85 -11.25
N ARG A 25 -7.19 13.75 -11.88
CA ARG A 25 -7.22 15.17 -11.59
C ARG A 25 -8.52 15.77 -12.14
N LEU A 26 -9.16 16.63 -11.34
CA LEU A 26 -10.32 17.41 -11.76
C LEU A 26 -9.83 18.65 -12.52
N ALA A 27 -9.75 18.55 -13.86
CA ALA A 27 -9.47 19.68 -14.73
C ALA A 27 -10.78 20.29 -15.24
N ALA A 28 -10.83 21.60 -15.45
CA ALA A 28 -12.02 22.31 -15.95
C ALA A 28 -12.52 21.78 -17.31
N SER A 29 -11.68 21.09 -18.07
CA SER A 29 -11.97 20.51 -19.39
C SER A 29 -12.44 19.06 -19.35
N ASP A 30 -12.29 18.34 -18.24
CA ASP A 30 -12.62 16.91 -18.18
C ASP A 30 -14.11 16.71 -17.89
N LYS A 31 -14.88 16.53 -18.97
CA LYS A 31 -16.35 16.43 -18.88
C LYS A 31 -16.88 15.00 -18.79
N TYR A 32 -16.08 13.98 -19.12
CA TYR A 32 -16.58 12.60 -19.20
C TYR A 32 -15.53 11.57 -18.77
N LEU A 33 -15.85 10.78 -17.74
CA LEU A 33 -15.11 9.58 -17.40
C LEU A 33 -15.71 8.38 -18.13
N ARG A 34 -14.91 7.73 -18.99
CA ARG A 34 -15.27 6.40 -19.49
C ARG A 34 -14.75 5.36 -18.52
N LEU A 35 -15.66 4.60 -17.94
CA LEU A 35 -15.35 3.36 -17.26
C LEU A 35 -15.52 2.19 -18.24
N PRO A 36 -14.71 1.12 -18.13
CA PRO A 36 -15.05 -0.17 -18.72
C PRO A 36 -16.45 -0.58 -18.24
N GLN A 37 -17.25 -1.23 -19.10
CA GLN A 37 -18.65 -1.58 -18.81
C GLN A 37 -18.83 -2.05 -17.36
N PRO A 38 -19.48 -1.26 -16.50
CA PRO A 38 -19.57 -1.61 -15.10
C PRO A 38 -20.56 -2.76 -14.93
N LYS A 39 -20.21 -3.73 -14.08
CA LYS A 39 -21.11 -4.84 -13.69
C LYS A 39 -22.20 -4.39 -12.70
N SER A 40 -22.10 -3.17 -12.17
CA SER A 40 -23.01 -2.56 -11.19
C SER A 40 -23.47 -1.19 -11.67
N ASN A 41 -24.72 -0.85 -11.39
CA ASN A 41 -25.30 0.46 -11.70
C ASN A 41 -25.04 1.51 -10.59
N LEU A 42 -24.44 1.10 -9.47
CA LEU A 42 -24.14 1.97 -8.34
C LEU A 42 -22.63 2.13 -8.17
N GLY A 43 -22.20 3.35 -7.92
CA GLY A 43 -20.82 3.71 -7.66
C GLY A 43 -20.69 4.85 -6.66
N THR A 44 -19.48 4.99 -6.12
CA THR A 44 -19.11 6.06 -5.20
C THR A 44 -18.21 7.05 -5.92
N VAL A 45 -18.51 8.34 -5.79
CA VAL A 45 -17.65 9.44 -6.23
C VAL A 45 -17.12 10.13 -4.99
N ASP A 46 -15.80 10.11 -4.82
CA ASP A 46 -15.10 10.88 -3.81
C ASP A 46 -14.38 12.06 -4.47
N ILE A 47 -14.42 13.23 -3.84
CA ILE A 47 -13.71 14.42 -4.30
C ILE A 47 -12.66 14.79 -3.25
N TYR A 48 -11.42 14.96 -3.72
CA TYR A 48 -10.28 15.32 -2.88
C TYR A 48 -9.72 16.66 -3.31
N ARG A 49 -9.21 17.42 -2.35
CA ARG A 49 -8.38 18.60 -2.59
C ARG A 49 -6.96 18.25 -2.19
N ARG A 50 -5.98 18.60 -3.03
CA ARG A 50 -4.59 18.46 -2.64
C ARG A 50 -4.25 19.52 -1.60
N VAL A 51 -3.77 19.06 -0.46
CA VAL A 51 -3.44 19.89 0.69
C VAL A 51 -1.93 20.13 0.81
N GLY A 52 -1.12 19.30 0.17
CA GLY A 52 0.33 19.47 0.12
C GLY A 52 1.01 18.49 -0.85
N THR A 53 2.29 18.71 -1.09
CA THR A 53 3.16 17.76 -1.81
C THR A 53 4.53 17.80 -1.18
N PHE A 54 5.08 16.64 -0.87
CA PHE A 54 6.42 16.49 -0.34
C PHE A 54 7.12 15.35 -1.07
N ARG A 55 8.45 15.43 -1.16
CA ARG A 55 9.28 14.38 -1.75
C ARG A 55 9.91 13.61 -0.61
N VAL A 56 9.87 12.29 -0.70
CA VAL A 56 10.56 11.41 0.24
C VAL A 56 11.44 10.46 -0.53
N ASP A 57 12.63 10.22 -0.01
CA ASP A 57 13.50 9.18 -0.51
C ASP A 57 13.02 7.82 0.00
N VAL A 58 12.69 6.93 -0.93
CA VAL A 58 12.18 5.56 -0.68
C VAL A 58 13.26 4.52 -0.97
N ASN A 59 14.54 4.90 -0.96
CA ASN A 59 15.64 3.98 -1.20
C ASN A 59 15.59 2.82 -0.17
N PRO A 60 15.38 1.56 -0.61
CA PRO A 60 15.26 0.40 0.27
C PRO A 60 16.55 0.06 1.02
N ALA A 61 17.71 0.54 0.55
CA ALA A 61 18.99 0.41 1.24
C ALA A 61 19.14 1.37 2.43
N SER A 62 18.22 2.31 2.58
CA SER A 62 18.21 3.23 3.72
C SER A 62 17.77 2.49 4.97
N ALA A 63 18.64 2.40 5.97
CA ALA A 63 18.28 1.81 7.24
C ALA A 63 17.29 2.70 8.02
N GLY A 64 16.22 2.08 8.54
CA GLY A 64 15.32 2.67 9.54
C GLY A 64 14.00 3.23 9.01
N ALA A 65 13.00 3.28 9.90
CA ALA A 65 11.73 3.96 9.65
C ALA A 65 11.98 5.47 9.50
N ARG A 66 11.35 6.09 8.49
CA ARG A 66 11.45 7.53 8.25
C ARG A 66 10.12 8.19 8.54
N ASP A 67 10.15 9.15 9.45
CA ASP A 67 8.99 9.93 9.80
C ASP A 67 8.97 11.25 9.03
N VAL A 68 7.92 11.46 8.26
CA VAL A 68 7.63 12.74 7.61
C VAL A 68 6.54 13.44 8.41
N LEU A 69 6.92 14.54 9.05
CA LEU A 69 5.99 15.44 9.73
C LEU A 69 5.48 16.46 8.72
N TRP A 70 4.17 16.56 8.61
CA TRP A 70 3.50 17.56 7.80
C TRP A 70 2.59 18.40 8.69
N ALA A 71 2.89 19.70 8.77
CA ALA A 71 2.02 20.66 9.44
C ALA A 71 0.90 21.06 8.47
N GLY A 72 -0.26 20.43 8.63
CA GLY A 72 -1.30 20.38 7.61
C GLY A 72 -2.34 21.48 7.65
N GLY A 73 -2.05 22.61 8.30
CA GLY A 73 -2.92 23.78 8.33
C GLY A 73 -4.34 23.43 8.82
N ASP A 74 -5.33 23.59 7.94
CA ASP A 74 -6.75 23.33 8.21
C ASP A 74 -7.11 21.84 8.36
N VAL A 75 -6.21 20.93 7.99
CA VAL A 75 -6.40 19.47 8.05
C VAL A 75 -5.69 18.84 9.25
N GLY A 76 -4.98 19.63 10.06
CA GLY A 76 -4.22 19.20 11.23
C GLY A 76 -2.83 18.65 10.91
N ASP A 77 -2.08 18.28 11.95
CA ASP A 77 -0.69 17.80 11.83
C ASP A 77 -0.65 16.28 11.61
N TRP A 78 0.09 15.85 10.59
CA TRP A 78 0.13 14.46 10.15
C TRP A 78 1.56 13.94 10.21
N LYS A 79 1.68 12.66 10.55
CA LYS A 79 2.95 11.93 10.60
C LYS A 79 2.85 10.71 9.70
N ILE A 80 3.74 10.60 8.71
CA ILE A 80 3.82 9.47 7.80
C ILE A 80 5.11 8.72 8.09
N SER A 81 4.99 7.48 8.57
CA SER A 81 6.12 6.58 8.78
C SER A 81 6.32 5.69 7.55
N LEU A 82 7.48 5.78 6.92
CA LEU A 82 7.88 4.94 5.81
C LEU A 82 8.83 3.87 6.30
N GLU A 83 8.45 2.61 6.12
CA GLU A 83 9.26 1.45 6.45
C GLU A 83 9.65 0.72 5.15
N PRO A 84 10.94 0.45 4.91
CA PRO A 84 11.35 -0.40 3.79
C PRO A 84 10.78 -1.82 4.00
N ALA A 85 10.27 -2.42 2.93
CA ALA A 85 9.76 -3.79 2.96
C ALA A 85 10.90 -4.75 3.39
N GLY A 86 10.81 -5.24 4.62
CA GLY A 86 11.86 -6.01 5.30
C GLY A 86 12.09 -5.62 6.76
N GLY A 87 11.64 -4.43 7.18
CA GLY A 87 11.69 -3.96 8.56
C GLY A 87 10.32 -3.96 9.23
N HIS A 88 9.77 -5.12 9.59
CA HIS A 88 8.64 -5.17 10.52
C HIS A 88 9.12 -4.87 11.96
N GLN A 89 9.33 -3.59 12.23
CA GLN A 89 9.17 -3.04 13.57
C GLN A 89 8.34 -1.78 13.40
N GLY A 90 7.01 -1.97 13.36
CA GLY A 90 6.07 -0.86 13.49
C GLY A 90 6.43 -0.01 14.71
N PRO A 91 6.11 1.29 14.71
CA PRO A 91 6.45 2.17 15.82
C PRO A 91 5.90 1.59 17.13
N PRO A 92 6.66 1.64 18.25
CA PRO A 92 6.13 1.27 19.54
C PRO A 92 4.92 2.16 19.79
N LYS A 93 3.74 1.53 19.77
CA LYS A 93 2.50 2.14 20.26
C LYS A 93 2.84 2.68 21.64
N ALA A 94 2.77 4.00 21.80
CA ALA A 94 2.91 4.63 23.11
C ALA A 94 2.00 3.86 24.07
N GLU A 95 2.61 3.21 25.05
CA GLU A 95 1.95 2.38 26.02
C GLU A 95 1.02 3.28 26.83
N ALA A 96 -0.29 3.16 26.55
CA ALA A 96 -1.26 3.40 27.60
C ALA A 96 -1.00 2.32 28.67
N PRO A 97 -0.73 2.69 29.93
CA PRO A 97 -0.43 1.71 30.95
C PRO A 97 -1.71 0.98 31.32
N GLY A 98 -1.87 -0.25 30.84
CA GLY A 98 -2.90 -1.17 31.32
C GLY A 98 -3.66 -1.91 30.23
N ALA A 99 -3.06 -2.95 29.68
CA ALA A 99 -3.72 -4.24 29.41
C ALA A 99 -2.72 -5.17 28.74
N LYS A 100 -2.23 -6.20 29.46
CA LYS A 100 -1.70 -7.41 28.83
C LYS A 100 -2.87 -8.15 28.17
N GLY A 101 -3.35 -7.62 27.06
CA GLY A 101 -4.37 -8.25 26.23
C GLY A 101 -3.78 -9.50 25.58
N ALA A 102 -4.47 -10.62 25.71
CA ALA A 102 -4.12 -11.87 25.05
C ALA A 102 -3.81 -11.63 23.55
N LYS A 103 -2.70 -12.21 23.06
CA LYS A 103 -2.38 -12.19 21.62
C LYS A 103 -3.60 -12.67 20.84
N THR A 104 -4.07 -11.87 19.90
CA THR A 104 -5.23 -12.25 19.11
C THR A 104 -4.83 -13.38 18.16
N ARG A 105 -5.80 -14.16 17.67
CA ARG A 105 -5.53 -15.20 16.64
C ARG A 105 -4.82 -14.63 15.41
N ALA A 106 -5.10 -13.35 15.08
CA ALA A 106 -4.45 -12.67 13.97
C ALA A 106 -2.96 -12.41 14.23
N ASP A 107 -2.57 -12.08 15.46
CA ASP A 107 -1.17 -11.84 15.82
C ASP A 107 -0.35 -13.14 15.75
N LEU A 108 -0.92 -14.24 16.25
CA LEU A 108 -0.29 -15.56 16.18
C LEU A 108 -0.13 -16.05 14.72
N ALA A 109 -1.12 -15.79 13.87
CA ALA A 109 -1.02 -16.12 12.44
C ALA A 109 0.09 -15.32 11.73
N LYS A 110 0.20 -14.02 12.03
CA LYS A 110 1.30 -13.18 11.50
C LYS A 110 2.65 -13.67 11.98
N GLU A 111 2.79 -13.96 13.27
CA GLU A 111 4.03 -14.53 13.83
C GLU A 111 4.41 -15.84 13.13
N TYR A 112 3.43 -16.70 12.82
CA TYR A 112 3.65 -17.94 12.08
C TYR A 112 4.14 -17.69 10.65
N LEU A 113 3.49 -16.78 9.92
CA LEU A 113 3.89 -16.41 8.54
C LEU A 113 5.33 -15.87 8.50
N VAL A 114 5.68 -15.00 9.45
CA VAL A 114 7.03 -14.42 9.57
C VAL A 114 8.05 -15.49 9.96
N LYS A 115 7.76 -16.29 11.00
CA LYS A 115 8.65 -17.34 11.49
C LYS A 115 9.01 -18.37 10.41
N HIS A 116 8.04 -18.73 9.58
CA HIS A 116 8.24 -19.70 8.50
C HIS A 116 8.59 -19.06 7.15
N SER A 117 8.75 -17.73 7.10
CA SER A 117 9.08 -16.97 5.88
C SER A 117 8.20 -17.32 4.68
N ILE A 118 6.93 -17.65 4.92
CA ILE A 118 6.01 -18.20 3.91
C ILE A 118 5.77 -17.18 2.80
N GLU A 119 5.58 -15.89 3.15
CA GLU A 119 5.35 -14.82 2.19
C GLU A 119 6.53 -14.63 1.22
N SER A 120 7.75 -14.75 1.72
CA SER A 120 8.97 -14.64 0.91
C SER A 120 9.09 -15.80 -0.07
N GLN A 121 8.85 -17.04 0.40
CA GLN A 121 8.90 -18.24 -0.45
C GLN A 121 7.84 -18.20 -1.55
N VAL A 122 6.60 -17.83 -1.21
CA VAL A 122 5.50 -17.69 -2.18
C VAL A 122 5.80 -16.56 -3.18
N GLY A 123 6.34 -15.42 -2.71
CA GLY A 123 6.73 -14.31 -3.57
C GLY A 123 7.78 -14.72 -4.61
N ALA A 124 8.83 -15.43 -4.19
CA ALA A 124 9.86 -15.92 -5.08
C ALA A 124 9.32 -16.94 -6.10
N ALA A 125 8.49 -17.89 -5.64
CA ALA A 125 7.86 -18.89 -6.50
C ALA A 125 6.93 -18.24 -7.54
N MET A 126 6.17 -17.21 -7.15
CA MET A 126 5.29 -16.46 -8.04
C MET A 126 6.07 -15.70 -9.12
N GLN A 127 7.21 -15.09 -8.75
CA GLN A 127 8.08 -14.43 -9.72
C GLN A 127 8.66 -15.43 -10.74
N ALA A 128 9.08 -16.61 -10.28
CA ALA A 128 9.57 -17.68 -11.16
C ALA A 128 8.46 -18.18 -12.11
N LEU A 129 7.23 -18.34 -11.60
CA LEU A 129 6.08 -18.75 -12.38
C LEU A 129 5.76 -17.77 -13.52
N LEU A 130 5.74 -16.47 -13.21
CA LEU A 130 5.47 -15.42 -14.20
C LEU A 130 6.56 -15.30 -15.27
N ARG A 131 7.79 -15.67 -14.93
CA ARG A 131 8.95 -15.70 -15.83
C ARG A 131 8.91 -16.89 -16.78
N GLU A 132 8.67 -18.08 -16.26
CA GLU A 132 8.78 -19.33 -17.03
C GLU A 132 7.48 -19.71 -17.76
N ARG A 133 6.33 -19.20 -17.28
CA ARG A 133 5.00 -19.42 -17.85
C ARG A 133 4.77 -20.89 -18.26
N PRO A 134 4.94 -21.84 -17.32
CA PRO A 134 4.76 -23.24 -17.60
C PRO A 134 3.32 -23.54 -17.99
N GLY A 135 3.12 -24.63 -18.76
CA GLY A 135 1.79 -25.07 -19.16
C GLY A 135 0.89 -25.48 -17.99
N ASP A 136 1.48 -25.89 -16.87
CA ASP A 136 0.77 -26.19 -15.62
C ASP A 136 1.31 -25.35 -14.46
N PRO A 137 0.68 -24.20 -14.15
CA PRO A 137 1.18 -23.26 -13.16
C PRO A 137 1.07 -23.76 -11.72
N ILE A 138 0.07 -24.60 -11.42
CA ILE A 138 -0.17 -25.09 -10.06
C ILE A 138 0.88 -26.13 -9.68
N LYS A 139 1.18 -27.05 -10.60
CA LYS A 139 2.23 -28.05 -10.41
C LYS A 139 3.60 -27.39 -10.18
N PHE A 140 3.94 -26.40 -11.01
CA PHE A 140 5.18 -25.64 -10.86
C PHE A 140 5.28 -24.92 -9.51
N LEU A 141 4.19 -24.27 -9.07
CA LEU A 141 4.17 -23.57 -7.79
C LEU A 141 4.37 -24.54 -6.61
N ALA A 142 3.72 -25.70 -6.65
CA ALA A 142 3.89 -26.73 -5.63
C ALA A 142 5.33 -27.26 -5.59
N GLU A 143 5.94 -27.55 -6.75
CA GLU A 143 7.34 -27.99 -6.84
C GLU A 143 8.30 -26.92 -6.33
N ALA A 144 8.08 -25.64 -6.66
CA ALA A 144 8.90 -24.52 -6.20
C ALA A 144 8.84 -24.35 -4.67
N LEU A 145 7.65 -24.51 -4.06
CA LEU A 145 7.47 -24.41 -2.61
C LEU A 145 7.98 -25.64 -1.84
N LEU A 146 7.94 -26.83 -2.45
CA LEU A 146 8.53 -28.04 -1.87
C LEU A 146 10.07 -27.99 -1.96
N GLY A 147 10.61 -27.46 -3.05
CA GLY A 147 12.06 -27.31 -3.25
C GLY A 147 12.72 -26.27 -2.33
N SER A 148 11.98 -25.24 -1.88
CA SER A 148 12.49 -24.21 -0.98
C SER A 148 12.65 -24.66 0.48
N GLN A 149 12.11 -25.81 0.86
CA GLN A 149 12.20 -26.38 2.22
C GLN A 149 13.45 -27.25 2.44
N ALA A 150 14.22 -27.57 1.39
CA ALA A 150 15.32 -28.55 1.42
C ALA A 150 16.72 -27.94 1.48
N LYS A 151 16.88 -26.71 2.00
CA LYS A 151 18.17 -26.01 2.03
C LYS A 151 18.45 -25.35 3.38
#